data_AF-K2AKX6-F1
#
_entry.id   AF-K2AKX6-F1
#
_cell.length_a   1.000
_cell.length_b   1.000
_cell.length_c   1.000
_cell.angle_alpha   90.00
_cell.angle_beta   90.00
_cell.angle_gamma   90.00
#
_symmetry.space_group_name_H-M   'P 1'
#
loop_
_entity.id
_entity.type
_entity.pdbx_description
1 polymer ?
#
loop_
_entity_poly.entity_id
_entity_poly.type
_entity_poly.pdbx_seq_one_letter_code
_entity_poly.pdbx_strand_id
1 'polypeptide(L)'
;MPGKTGAEIDTAAHEIFDQEQVLPHVLHRTGHGLGLEHHEAPYSSAGDHTRLEPGMVVSVEPGIYVPKVGGFRHSDTVLVTNNGYRLLTRTPTDIDSMTIHNGWFRETRNRLVGRLVEKSLHFPPQELPMQPGASLMARGGCLGNPLRHTSVAMPLMTSGLMFCRPC
;
A
#
# COMPACT_ATOMS: atom_id res chain seq x y z
N MET A 1 10.29 1.03 11.58
CA MET A 1 10.74 1.31 12.96
C MET A 1 11.76 0.24 13.34
N PRO A 2 12.97 0.57 13.80
CA PRO A 2 13.98 -0.43 14.15
C PRO A 2 13.64 -1.10 15.49
N GLY A 3 13.96 -2.39 15.62
CA GLY A 3 13.78 -3.19 16.83
C GLY A 3 12.36 -3.72 17.06
N LYS A 4 11.35 -3.15 16.40
CA LYS A 4 9.98 -3.66 16.39
C LYS A 4 9.88 -4.99 15.64
N THR A 5 9.00 -5.86 16.10
CA THR A 5 8.72 -7.14 15.44
C THR A 5 7.62 -7.02 14.38
N GLY A 6 7.56 -7.96 13.46
CA GLY A 6 6.46 -8.07 12.51
C GLY A 6 5.09 -8.18 13.19
N ALA A 7 5.02 -8.94 14.29
CA ALA A 7 3.84 -9.09 15.13
C ALA A 7 3.39 -7.78 15.78
N GLU A 8 4.33 -6.95 16.26
CA GLU A 8 4.00 -5.63 16.82
C GLU A 8 3.42 -4.69 15.75
N ILE A 9 3.90 -4.74 14.50
CA ILE A 9 3.33 -3.95 13.41
C ILE A 9 1.91 -4.41 13.09
N ASP A 10 1.72 -5.72 12.97
CA ASP A 10 0.41 -6.30 12.65
C ASP A 10 -0.62 -6.00 13.74
N THR A 11 -0.20 -6.12 15.00
CA THR A 11 -1.02 -5.79 16.17
C THR A 11 -1.43 -4.32 16.16
N ALA A 12 -0.50 -3.40 15.87
CA ALA A 12 -0.81 -1.97 15.82
C ALA A 12 -1.86 -1.63 14.75
N ALA A 13 -1.84 -2.30 13.59
CA ALA A 13 -2.88 -2.13 12.57
C ALA A 13 -4.21 -2.75 13.01
N HIS A 14 -4.18 -3.96 13.60
CA HIS A 14 -5.36 -4.65 14.08
C HIS A 14 -6.05 -3.94 15.25
N GLU A 15 -5.31 -3.26 16.13
CA GLU A 15 -5.88 -2.43 17.20
C GLU A 15 -6.76 -1.30 16.64
N ILE A 16 -6.34 -0.67 15.53
CA ILE A 16 -7.15 0.35 14.85
C ILE A 16 -8.40 -0.29 14.23
N PHE A 17 -8.26 -1.44 13.58
CA PHE A 17 -9.41 -2.16 13.03
C PHE A 17 -10.43 -2.60 14.09
N ASP A 18 -9.97 -2.95 15.29
CA ASP A 18 -10.84 -3.31 16.42
C ASP A 18 -11.58 -2.08 16.95
N GLN A 19 -10.86 -0.96 17.13
CA GLN A 19 -11.44 0.32 17.56
C GLN A 19 -12.53 0.81 16.60
N GLU A 20 -12.30 0.65 15.30
CA GLU A 20 -13.26 0.99 14.24
C GLU A 20 -14.31 -0.11 14.00
N GLN A 21 -14.25 -1.23 14.73
CA GLN A 21 -15.18 -2.37 14.65
C GLN A 21 -15.26 -3.01 13.26
N VAL A 22 -14.14 -3.02 12.52
CA VAL A 22 -14.04 -3.58 11.16
C VAL A 22 -13.19 -4.85 11.07
N LEU A 23 -12.70 -5.39 12.19
CA LEU A 23 -11.93 -6.64 12.23
C LEU A 23 -12.52 -7.80 11.39
N PRO A 24 -13.84 -8.06 11.38
CA PRO A 24 -14.42 -9.13 10.55
C PRO A 24 -14.20 -8.96 9.03
N HIS A 25 -13.78 -7.78 8.59
CA HIS A 25 -13.49 -7.45 7.19
C HIS A 25 -12.00 -7.52 6.84
N VAL A 26 -11.13 -7.85 7.80
CA VAL A 26 -9.68 -7.99 7.59
C VAL A 26 -9.38 -9.43 7.17
N LEU A 27 -8.79 -9.61 5.98
CA LEU A 27 -8.59 -10.94 5.39
C LEU A 27 -7.13 -11.38 5.31
N HIS A 28 -6.19 -10.52 5.68
CA HIS A 28 -4.76 -10.79 5.54
C HIS A 28 -3.94 -10.03 6.57
N ARG A 29 -2.68 -10.45 6.71
CA ARG A 29 -1.64 -9.78 7.48
C ARG A 29 -1.37 -8.35 6.98
N THR A 30 -0.77 -7.53 7.82
CA THR A 30 -0.51 -6.12 7.52
C THR A 30 0.54 -5.89 6.43
N GLY A 31 1.48 -6.81 6.21
CA GLY A 31 2.49 -6.63 5.16
C GLY A 31 3.58 -7.69 5.13
N HIS A 32 4.64 -7.43 4.36
CA HIS A 32 5.75 -8.37 4.14
C HIS A 32 7.05 -7.65 3.75
N GLY A 33 8.17 -8.37 3.79
CA GLY A 33 9.47 -7.92 3.32
C GLY A 33 9.54 -7.87 1.80
N LEU A 34 10.47 -7.06 1.30
CA LEU A 34 10.71 -6.83 -0.11
C LEU A 34 12.20 -6.91 -0.43
N GLY A 35 12.54 -7.62 -1.50
CA GLY A 35 13.92 -7.77 -1.96
C GLY A 35 13.97 -8.43 -3.34
N LEU A 36 14.42 -9.68 -3.40
CA LEU A 36 14.48 -10.45 -4.65
C LEU A 36 13.16 -11.14 -4.97
N GLU A 37 12.43 -11.54 -3.94
CA GLU A 37 11.12 -12.15 -4.08
C GLU A 37 10.01 -11.08 -4.01
N HIS A 38 8.83 -11.41 -4.53
CA HIS A 38 7.67 -10.53 -4.40
C HIS A 38 7.21 -10.42 -2.94
N HIS A 39 7.26 -11.53 -2.20
CA HIS A 39 6.96 -11.59 -0.77
C HIS A 39 8.09 -12.35 -0.08
N GLU A 40 8.84 -11.68 0.78
CA GLU A 40 9.89 -12.29 1.59
C GLU A 40 9.76 -11.91 3.07
N ALA A 41 10.52 -12.56 3.93
CA ALA A 41 10.62 -12.19 5.33
C ALA A 41 11.33 -10.83 5.50
N PRO A 42 11.06 -10.06 6.58
CA PRO A 42 10.09 -10.36 7.65
C PRO A 42 8.65 -10.08 7.23
N TYR A 43 7.71 -10.82 7.81
CA TYR A 43 6.27 -10.63 7.61
C TYR A 43 5.67 -9.78 8.72
N SER A 44 4.93 -8.73 8.38
CA SER A 44 4.14 -8.00 9.36
C SER A 44 2.87 -8.79 9.64
N SER A 45 3.00 -9.82 10.48
CA SER A 45 1.94 -10.77 10.86
C SER A 45 2.07 -11.17 12.33
N ALA A 46 0.94 -11.47 12.99
CA ALA A 46 0.89 -11.82 14.41
C ALA A 46 1.88 -12.92 14.87
N GLY A 47 2.26 -13.84 13.98
CA GLY A 47 3.19 -14.94 14.30
C GLY A 47 4.67 -14.65 14.04
N ASP A 48 5.02 -13.50 13.46
CA ASP A 48 6.41 -13.19 13.11
C ASP A 48 7.08 -12.30 14.16
N HIS A 49 8.00 -12.89 14.93
CA HIS A 49 8.76 -12.20 15.97
C HIS A 49 10.12 -11.68 15.49
N THR A 50 10.40 -11.71 14.18
CA THR A 50 11.62 -11.16 13.60
C THR A 50 11.68 -9.66 13.84
N ARG A 51 12.80 -9.20 14.41
CA ARG A 51 13.02 -7.76 14.64
C ARG A 51 13.42 -7.08 13.34
N LEU A 52 12.81 -5.93 13.08
CA LEU A 52 13.16 -5.07 11.97
C LEU A 52 14.49 -4.37 12.22
N GLU A 53 15.41 -4.50 11.27
CA GLU A 53 16.73 -3.90 11.32
C GLU A 53 16.86 -2.78 10.27
N PRO A 54 17.70 -1.76 10.52
CA PRO A 54 18.01 -0.76 9.51
C PRO A 54 18.47 -1.39 8.19
N GLY A 55 17.93 -0.91 7.08
CA GLY A 55 18.19 -1.47 5.74
C GLY A 55 17.10 -2.41 5.25
N MET A 56 16.27 -2.99 6.13
CA MET A 56 15.12 -3.78 5.71
C MET A 56 14.08 -2.92 5.00
N VAL A 57 13.47 -3.46 3.95
CA VAL A 57 12.36 -2.84 3.22
C VAL A 57 11.14 -3.73 3.40
N VAL A 58 10.03 -3.13 3.83
CA VAL A 58 8.77 -3.85 4.04
C VAL A 58 7.59 -3.06 3.45
N SER A 59 6.54 -3.77 3.06
CA SER A 59 5.22 -3.19 2.82
C SER A 59 4.47 -3.02 4.13
N VAL A 60 3.66 -1.97 4.20
CA VAL A 60 2.60 -1.77 5.20
C VAL A 60 1.33 -1.53 4.41
N GLU A 61 0.48 -2.54 4.35
CA GLU A 61 -0.68 -2.60 3.47
C GLU A 61 -1.97 -3.11 4.14
N PRO A 62 -2.42 -2.50 5.24
CA PRO A 62 -3.70 -2.85 5.86
C PRO A 62 -4.85 -2.69 4.86
N GLY A 63 -5.79 -3.64 4.87
CA GLY A 63 -6.93 -3.65 3.95
C GLY A 63 -8.20 -4.21 4.57
N ILE A 64 -9.33 -3.66 4.13
CA ILE A 64 -10.68 -4.09 4.51
C ILE A 64 -11.45 -4.58 3.29
N TYR A 65 -12.24 -5.64 3.46
CA TYR A 65 -12.99 -6.27 2.39
C TYR A 65 -14.41 -6.54 2.87
N VAL A 66 -15.36 -5.79 2.33
CA VAL A 66 -16.77 -5.87 2.70
C VAL A 66 -17.51 -6.67 1.62
N PRO A 67 -18.13 -7.81 1.97
CA PRO A 67 -18.86 -8.63 1.02
C PRO A 67 -19.89 -7.82 0.24
N LYS A 68 -19.93 -8.04 -1.09
CA LYS A 68 -20.86 -7.38 -2.03
C LYS A 68 -20.66 -5.86 -2.21
N VAL A 69 -19.70 -5.25 -1.51
CA VAL A 69 -19.34 -3.83 -1.68
C VAL A 69 -18.02 -3.71 -2.41
N GLY A 70 -16.97 -4.38 -1.93
CA GLY A 70 -15.62 -4.30 -2.48
C GLY A 70 -14.56 -4.32 -1.40
N GLY A 71 -13.33 -3.97 -1.76
CA GLY A 71 -12.22 -3.86 -0.83
C GLY A 71 -11.44 -2.57 -1.02
N PHE A 72 -10.86 -2.08 0.07
CA PHE A 72 -9.95 -0.95 0.07
C PHE A 72 -8.66 -1.37 0.77
N ARG A 73 -7.53 -1.18 0.09
CA ARG A 73 -6.18 -1.42 0.63
C ARG A 73 -5.29 -0.27 0.18
N HIS A 74 -4.68 0.38 1.15
CA HIS A 74 -3.61 1.35 0.91
C HIS A 74 -2.28 0.67 1.24
N SER A 75 -1.27 0.81 0.39
CA SER A 75 0.02 0.13 0.56
C SER A 75 1.17 1.11 0.43
N ASP A 76 1.94 1.21 1.51
CA ASP A 76 3.18 1.96 1.55
C ASP A 76 4.38 1.01 1.62
N THR A 77 5.41 1.31 0.84
CA THR A 77 6.73 0.68 0.98
C THR A 77 7.59 1.54 1.89
N VAL A 78 8.15 0.95 2.94
CA VAL A 78 8.98 1.64 3.92
C VAL A 78 10.37 1.03 4.00
N LEU A 79 11.39 1.88 4.04
CA LEU A 79 12.75 1.53 4.42
C LEU A 79 12.92 1.75 5.92
N VAL A 80 13.33 0.73 6.67
CA VAL A 80 13.72 0.86 8.08
C VAL A 80 15.06 1.59 8.16
N THR A 81 15.14 2.60 9.00
CA THR A 81 16.36 3.38 9.23
C THR A 81 16.81 3.26 10.69
N ASN A 82 18.04 3.70 10.99
CA ASN A 82 18.61 3.65 12.34
C ASN A 82 17.71 4.31 13.41
N ASN A 83 16.95 5.35 13.02
CA ASN A 83 16.15 6.15 13.95
C ASN A 83 14.64 6.07 13.64
N GLY A 84 14.19 5.16 12.78
CA GLY A 84 12.77 5.10 12.40
C GLY A 84 12.52 4.41 11.06
N TYR A 85 11.92 5.14 10.13
CA TYR A 85 11.61 4.65 8.79
C TYR A 85 11.61 5.80 7.78
N ARG A 86 11.68 5.45 6.50
CA ARG A 86 11.51 6.37 5.38
C ARG A 86 10.50 5.78 4.40
N LEU A 87 9.45 6.53 4.08
CA LEU A 87 8.51 6.16 3.02
C LEU A 87 9.20 6.20 1.66
N LEU A 88 9.04 5.14 0.88
CA LEU A 88 9.49 5.04 -0.50
C LEU A 88 8.33 5.31 -1.48
N THR A 89 7.09 4.96 -1.07
CA THR A 89 5.87 5.33 -1.78
C THR A 89 5.60 6.83 -1.67
N ARG A 90 5.13 7.46 -2.75
CA ARG A 90 4.85 8.90 -2.85
C ARG A 90 3.46 9.18 -3.42
N THR A 91 2.48 8.36 -3.05
CA THR A 91 1.09 8.55 -3.44
C THR A 91 0.32 9.31 -2.36
N PRO A 92 -0.74 10.05 -2.72
CA PRO A 92 -1.67 10.62 -1.76
C PRO A 92 -2.32 9.52 -0.90
N THR A 93 -2.76 9.90 0.30
CA THR A 93 -3.47 9.01 1.24
C THR A 93 -4.95 9.33 1.37
N ASP A 94 -5.40 10.48 0.85
CA ASP A 94 -6.81 10.86 0.85
C ASP A 94 -7.58 10.16 -0.29
N ILE A 95 -8.82 9.81 0.01
CA ILE A 95 -9.66 9.03 -0.90
C ILE A 95 -9.97 9.78 -2.20
N ASP A 96 -10.11 11.11 -2.14
CA ASP A 96 -10.44 11.93 -3.31
C ASP A 96 -9.28 11.90 -4.32
N SER A 97 -8.04 12.12 -3.86
CA SER A 97 -6.86 12.05 -4.71
C SER A 97 -6.57 10.65 -5.25
N MET A 98 -7.04 9.60 -4.57
CA MET A 98 -6.96 8.21 -5.03
C MET A 98 -8.16 7.77 -5.89
N THR A 99 -9.19 8.59 -6.00
CA THR A 99 -10.40 8.28 -6.78
C THR A 99 -10.31 8.93 -8.15
N ILE A 100 -10.41 8.12 -9.21
CA ILE A 100 -10.52 8.65 -10.57
C ILE A 100 -11.93 9.23 -10.73
N HIS A 101 -12.06 10.54 -10.60
CA HIS A 101 -13.31 11.24 -10.83
C HIS A 101 -13.63 11.26 -12.32
N ASN A 102 -14.77 10.70 -12.71
CA ASN A 102 -15.23 10.65 -14.10
C ASN A 102 -15.73 12.02 -14.59
N GLY A 103 -14.79 12.90 -14.96
CA GLY A 103 -15.05 14.03 -15.86
C GLY A 103 -15.06 13.56 -17.32
N TRP A 104 -16.26 13.33 -17.86
CA TRP A 104 -16.62 12.66 -19.12
C TRP A 104 -15.96 13.13 -20.45
N PHE A 105 -15.30 14.29 -20.54
CA PHE A 105 -14.83 14.79 -21.86
C PHE A 105 -13.38 14.39 -22.26
N ARG A 106 -12.52 14.01 -21.30
CA ARG A 106 -11.06 13.93 -21.52
C ARG A 106 -10.53 12.50 -21.69
N GLU A 107 -11.21 11.53 -21.09
CA GLU A 107 -10.99 10.09 -21.24
C GLU A 107 -11.00 9.68 -22.73
N THR A 108 -11.99 10.18 -23.47
CA THR A 108 -12.19 9.91 -24.90
C THR A 108 -11.07 10.50 -25.76
N ARG A 109 -10.58 11.71 -25.46
CA ARG A 109 -9.48 12.37 -26.17
C ARG A 109 -8.15 11.64 -25.96
N ASN A 110 -7.83 11.28 -24.72
CA ASN A 110 -6.56 10.62 -24.40
C ASN A 110 -6.53 9.17 -24.94
N ARG A 111 -7.67 8.47 -24.91
CA ARG A 111 -7.81 7.14 -25.52
C ARG A 111 -7.72 7.18 -27.05
N LEU A 112 -8.22 8.24 -27.70
CA LEU A 112 -8.08 8.44 -29.15
C LEU A 112 -6.65 8.82 -29.55
N VAL A 113 -5.99 9.72 -28.82
CA VAL A 113 -4.60 10.11 -29.09
C VAL A 113 -3.65 8.93 -28.86
N GLY A 114 -3.84 8.16 -27.77
CA GLY A 114 -3.05 6.95 -27.52
C GLY A 114 -3.16 5.92 -28.66
N ARG A 115 -4.38 5.66 -29.13
CA ARG A 115 -4.63 4.75 -30.27
C ARG A 115 -4.08 5.27 -31.60
N LEU A 116 -4.06 6.59 -31.81
CA LEU A 116 -3.51 7.19 -33.04
C LEU A 116 -1.98 7.13 -33.04
N VAL A 117 -1.32 7.39 -31.91
CA VAL A 117 0.15 7.31 -31.78
C VAL A 117 0.64 5.86 -31.93
N GLU A 118 0.02 4.90 -31.25
CA GLU A 118 0.37 3.47 -31.40
C GLU A 118 0.23 3.01 -32.85
N LYS A 119 -0.85 3.40 -33.52
CA LYS A 119 -1.09 3.06 -34.92
C LYS A 119 -0.16 3.78 -35.89
N SER A 120 0.37 4.94 -35.51
CA SER A 120 1.33 5.72 -36.32
C SER A 120 2.77 5.18 -36.22
N LEU A 121 3.12 4.54 -35.10
CA LEU A 121 4.50 4.12 -34.80
C LEU A 121 4.82 2.66 -35.17
N HIS A 122 3.86 1.83 -35.60
CA HIS A 122 4.08 0.47 -36.14
C HIS A 122 5.11 -0.41 -35.40
N PHE A 123 5.14 -0.41 -34.06
CA PHE A 123 5.99 -1.34 -33.32
C PHE A 123 5.23 -2.66 -33.07
N PRO A 124 5.67 -3.81 -33.63
CA PRO A 124 5.20 -5.10 -33.14
C PRO A 124 5.78 -5.38 -31.75
N PRO A 125 5.08 -6.19 -30.92
CA PRO A 125 5.53 -6.46 -29.55
C PRO A 125 6.84 -7.24 -29.55
N GLN A 126 7.85 -6.75 -28.83
CA GLN A 126 9.09 -7.48 -28.59
C GLN A 126 8.91 -8.45 -27.42
N GLU A 127 9.03 -9.75 -27.68
CA GLU A 127 9.23 -10.76 -26.64
C GLU A 127 10.63 -10.62 -26.03
N LEU A 128 10.70 -10.68 -24.70
CA LEU A 128 11.96 -10.71 -23.93
C LEU A 128 12.37 -12.17 -23.63
N PRO A 129 13.65 -12.54 -23.82
CA PRO A 129 14.27 -13.61 -23.05
C PRO A 129 15.24 -13.08 -21.98
N MET A 130 15.30 -13.82 -20.86
CA MET A 130 15.88 -13.47 -19.55
C MET A 130 17.38 -13.80 -19.35
N GLN A 131 18.11 -12.86 -18.70
CA GLN A 131 19.30 -12.96 -17.77
C GLN A 131 20.59 -13.69 -18.25
N PRO A 132 21.80 -13.59 -17.60
CA PRO A 132 22.22 -12.86 -16.40
C PRO A 132 23.57 -12.08 -16.52
N GLY A 133 23.80 -11.12 -15.62
CA GLY A 133 25.16 -10.70 -15.23
C GLY A 133 25.48 -9.20 -15.30
N ALA A 134 26.21 -8.75 -14.27
CA ALA A 134 26.99 -7.49 -14.16
C ALA A 134 26.14 -6.20 -14.07
N SER A 135 26.05 -5.50 -12.94
CA SER A 135 27.11 -4.76 -12.22
C SER A 135 26.81 -3.26 -12.28
N LEU A 136 26.50 -2.69 -11.11
CA LEU A 136 27.12 -1.47 -10.58
C LEU A 136 26.50 -0.08 -10.90
N MET A 137 26.13 0.57 -9.77
CA MET A 137 26.29 1.99 -9.39
C MET A 137 25.32 3.08 -9.85
N ALA A 138 24.60 3.57 -8.82
CA ALA A 138 24.53 4.98 -8.37
C ALA A 138 23.77 5.98 -9.27
N ARG A 139 23.20 7.10 -8.80
CA ARG A 139 23.41 7.98 -7.63
C ARG A 139 22.23 8.97 -7.59
N GLY A 140 21.83 9.40 -6.39
CA GLY A 140 21.28 10.73 -6.08
C GLY A 140 19.90 11.10 -6.68
N GLY A 141 19.02 11.85 -6.03
CA GLY A 141 19.08 12.68 -4.83
C GLY A 141 17.94 13.71 -4.89
N CYS A 142 17.78 14.46 -3.79
CA CYS A 142 17.00 15.70 -3.63
C CYS A 142 15.53 15.55 -3.18
N LEU A 143 15.24 15.77 -1.88
CA LEU A 143 14.95 17.05 -1.16
C LEU A 143 13.43 17.35 -1.24
N GLY A 144 12.63 17.11 -0.19
CA GLY A 144 12.33 18.06 0.92
C GLY A 144 11.22 19.04 0.46
N ASN A 145 10.09 19.31 1.11
CA ASN A 145 9.78 19.60 2.52
C ASN A 145 8.21 19.73 2.65
N PRO A 146 7.56 20.35 3.68
CA PRO A 146 6.81 19.61 4.70
C PRO A 146 5.35 20.09 4.95
N LEU A 147 4.61 19.28 5.74
CA LEU A 147 3.50 19.64 6.66
C LEU A 147 2.23 20.33 6.12
N ARG A 148 1.06 19.74 6.44
CA ARG A 148 0.02 20.39 7.27
C ARG A 148 -1.08 19.40 7.71
N HIS A 149 -1.40 19.51 9.00
CA HIS A 149 -2.58 18.96 9.66
C HIS A 149 -3.88 19.53 9.08
N THR A 150 -4.91 18.69 8.95
CA THR A 150 -6.31 19.07 9.21
C THR A 150 -7.11 17.85 9.65
N SER A 151 -7.57 17.91 10.90
CA SER A 151 -8.65 17.11 11.46
C SER A 151 -9.97 17.53 10.83
N VAL A 152 -10.82 16.57 10.44
CA VAL A 152 -12.26 16.80 10.24
C VAL A 152 -13.02 15.62 10.82
N ALA A 153 -13.96 15.96 11.69
CA ALA A 153 -14.78 15.07 12.51
C ALA A 153 -15.88 14.36 11.71
N MET A 154 -16.18 13.12 12.11
CA MET A 154 -17.38 12.38 11.74
C MET A 154 -18.60 12.83 12.56
N PRO A 155 -19.82 12.84 11.99
CA PRO A 155 -21.03 12.78 12.77
C PRO A 155 -21.46 11.31 13.00
N LEU A 156 -21.64 10.99 14.28
CA LEU A 156 -22.34 9.81 14.79
C LEU A 156 -23.74 9.68 14.18
N MET A 157 -24.09 8.50 13.69
CA MET A 157 -25.48 8.04 13.70
C MET A 157 -25.56 6.61 14.24
N THR A 158 -26.41 6.52 15.25
CA THR A 158 -26.69 5.42 16.13
C THR A 158 -27.48 4.28 15.49
N SER A 159 -27.43 3.15 16.18
CA SER A 159 -28.47 2.12 16.35
C SER A 159 -28.55 0.97 15.34
N GLY A 160 -28.45 -0.26 15.88
CA GLY A 160 -28.81 -1.48 15.18
C GLY A 160 -28.06 -2.74 15.64
N LEU A 161 -27.97 -3.03 16.94
CA LEU A 161 -27.54 -4.35 17.42
C LEU A 161 -28.48 -5.43 16.88
N MET A 162 -27.94 -6.43 16.19
CA MET A 162 -28.53 -7.77 16.20
C MET A 162 -27.41 -8.82 16.14
N PHE A 163 -27.19 -9.45 17.29
CA PHE A 163 -26.30 -10.60 17.48
C PHE A 163 -26.76 -11.80 16.65
N CYS A 164 -25.83 -12.50 16.00
CA CYS A 164 -25.93 -13.95 15.81
C CYS A 164 -24.54 -14.60 15.86
N ARG A 165 -24.47 -15.73 16.55
CA ARG A 165 -23.29 -16.41 17.11
C ARG A 165 -22.45 -17.20 16.09
N PRO A 166 -21.17 -17.50 16.41
CA PRO A 166 -20.21 -18.14 15.50
C PRO A 166 -20.39 -19.66 15.37
N CYS A 167 -19.90 -20.20 14.25
CA CYS A 167 -19.35 -21.54 14.14
C CYS A 167 -17.84 -21.42 13.90
#